data_AF-A0A0E3JMT5-F1
#
_entry.id   AF-A0A0E3JMT5-F1
#
_cell.length_a   1.000
_cell.length_b   1.000
_cell.length_c   1.000
_cell.angle_alpha   90.00
_cell.angle_beta   90.00
_cell.angle_gamma   90.00
#
_symmetry.space_group_name_H-M   'P 1'
#
loop_
_entity.id
_entity.type
_entity.pdbx_description
1 polymer ?
#
loop_
_entity_poly.entity_id
_entity_poly.type
_entity_poly.pdbx_seq_one_letter_code
_entity_poly.pdbx_strand_id
1 'polypeptide(L)'
;MVKMTCVVCGVEINEKNYNFNKEAFINSNSNGKIMYCPFCGAPIEYLIENGEEIKYDRNKLDENDLKIIDHAVKLEVFNGDFYKKASDMAKDENIKNMFKALSSIEYMHARIHKKIAGIKEMPVLRSMDYSKYDTDEALLDAACQREKHAVEYYKKYGKEIHEENIVKIFNVLSKVEEEHIILTSE
;
A
#
# COMPACT_ATOMS: atom_id res chain seq x y z
N MET A 1 -8.00 20.21 13.25
CA MET A 1 -6.99 19.14 13.29
C MET A 1 -5.63 19.74 13.00
N VAL A 2 -4.56 19.32 13.69
CA VAL A 2 -3.20 19.75 13.37
C VAL A 2 -2.75 19.10 12.06
N LYS A 3 -2.03 19.85 11.21
CA LYS A 3 -1.47 19.34 9.95
C LYS A 3 -0.35 18.35 10.25
N MET A 4 -0.40 17.15 9.67
CA MET A 4 0.61 16.11 9.85
C MET A 4 1.19 15.69 8.50
N THR A 5 2.45 15.30 8.46
CA THR A 5 3.08 14.68 7.29
C THR A 5 3.26 13.20 7.57
N CYS A 6 2.80 12.33 6.65
CA CYS A 6 3.21 10.94 6.68
C CYS A 6 4.65 10.83 6.18
N VAL A 7 5.58 10.47 7.07
CA VAL A 7 7.00 10.39 6.70
C VAL A 7 7.32 9.23 5.74
N VAL A 8 6.39 8.30 5.54
CA VAL A 8 6.55 7.13 4.65
C VAL A 8 6.19 7.46 3.20
N CYS A 9 5.07 8.14 2.96
CA CYS A 9 4.62 8.50 1.60
C CYS A 9 4.83 9.98 1.25
N GLY A 10 5.24 10.80 2.21
CA GLY A 10 5.46 12.23 2.06
C GLY A 10 4.17 13.07 1.94
N VAL A 11 2.99 12.46 2.08
CA VAL A 11 1.71 13.15 1.91
C VAL A 11 1.30 13.87 3.19
N GLU A 12 0.80 15.09 3.02
CA GLU A 12 0.21 15.88 4.08
C GLU A 12 -1.24 15.46 4.38
N ILE A 13 -1.53 15.30 5.66
CA ILE A 13 -2.83 14.94 6.21
C ILE A 13 -3.42 16.18 6.90
N ASN A 14 -4.64 16.53 6.49
CA ASN A 14 -5.39 17.69 6.98
C ASN A 14 -6.89 17.37 7.08
N GLU A 15 -7.67 18.35 7.54
CA GLU A 15 -9.12 18.23 7.76
C GLU A 15 -9.94 17.82 6.52
N LYS A 16 -9.37 17.89 5.32
CA LYS A 16 -10.06 17.55 4.07
C LYS A 16 -9.82 16.12 3.62
N ASN A 17 -8.71 15.51 4.03
CA ASN A 17 -8.27 14.21 3.50
C ASN A 17 -8.01 13.14 4.56
N TYR A 18 -8.15 13.47 5.85
CA TYR A 18 -7.84 12.56 6.95
C TYR A 18 -8.59 11.23 6.92
N ASN A 19 -9.75 11.16 6.26
CA ASN A 19 -10.59 9.96 6.20
C ASN A 19 -10.71 9.37 4.78
N PHE A 20 -9.76 9.68 3.90
CA PHE A 20 -9.72 9.03 2.58
C PHE A 20 -9.42 7.53 2.74
N ASN A 21 -9.95 6.73 1.81
CA ASN A 21 -9.78 5.26 1.77
C ASN A 21 -10.12 4.57 3.09
N LYS A 22 -11.06 5.11 3.87
CA LYS A 22 -11.41 4.60 5.20
C LYS A 22 -11.86 3.14 5.21
N GLU A 23 -12.35 2.66 4.07
CA GLU A 23 -12.83 1.29 3.85
C GLU A 23 -11.68 0.28 3.71
N ALA A 24 -10.42 0.73 3.63
CA ALA A 24 -9.25 -0.14 3.61
C ALA A 24 -8.63 -0.35 5.02
N PHE A 25 -9.34 0.04 6.08
CA PHE A 25 -8.86 -0.06 7.46
C PHE A 25 -9.90 -0.70 8.37
N ILE A 26 -9.44 -1.48 9.36
CA ILE A 26 -10.32 -2.04 10.40
C ILE A 26 -10.94 -0.92 11.24
N ASN A 27 -10.16 0.13 11.49
CA ASN A 27 -10.60 1.31 12.23
C ASN A 27 -10.42 2.58 11.38
N SER A 28 -11.46 3.40 11.28
CA SER A 28 -11.38 4.64 10.50
C SER A 28 -10.92 5.83 11.33
N ASN A 29 -10.14 6.71 10.70
CA ASN A 29 -9.80 8.01 11.25
C ASN A 29 -11.06 8.85 11.54
N SER A 30 -10.99 9.72 12.55
CA SER A 30 -12.02 10.72 12.82
C SER A 30 -11.41 12.10 13.06
N ASN A 31 -12.23 13.14 12.99
CA ASN A 31 -11.77 14.51 13.25
C ASN A 31 -11.28 14.60 14.71
N GLY A 32 -9.96 14.71 14.90
CA GLY A 32 -9.30 14.72 16.21
C GLY A 32 -8.73 13.38 16.67
N LYS A 33 -8.96 12.27 15.96
CA LYS A 33 -8.34 10.98 16.22
C LYS A 33 -7.85 10.35 14.92
N ILE A 34 -6.56 10.57 14.62
CA ILE A 34 -5.87 9.97 13.48
C ILE A 34 -5.14 8.73 13.97
N MET A 35 -5.31 7.61 13.28
CA MET A 35 -4.70 6.31 13.59
C MET A 35 -3.75 5.87 12.48
N TYR A 36 -4.05 6.22 11.23
CA TYR A 36 -3.28 5.80 10.05
C TYR A 36 -3.18 6.91 9.00
N CYS A 37 -2.19 6.80 8.11
CA CYS A 37 -2.14 7.58 6.89
C CYS A 37 -3.27 7.13 5.95
N PRO A 38 -4.20 8.01 5.55
CA PRO A 38 -5.32 7.64 4.68
C PRO A 38 -4.89 7.34 3.22
N PHE A 39 -3.59 7.46 2.90
CA PHE A 39 -3.05 7.26 1.56
C PHE A 39 -2.22 5.99 1.42
N CYS A 40 -1.46 5.60 2.44
CA CYS A 40 -0.59 4.43 2.40
C CYS A 40 -0.76 3.48 3.59
N GLY A 41 -1.67 3.78 4.52
CA GLY A 41 -1.93 2.97 5.71
C GLY A 41 -0.89 3.03 6.82
N ALA A 42 0.23 3.75 6.64
CA ALA A 42 1.26 3.87 7.67
C ALA A 42 0.66 4.34 9.02
N PRO A 43 0.98 3.68 10.14
CA PRO A 43 0.34 3.98 11.43
C PRO A 43 0.81 5.31 12.03
N ILE A 44 0.08 5.79 13.05
CA ILE A 44 0.21 7.15 13.62
C ILE A 44 1.65 7.52 14.01
N GLU A 45 2.50 6.57 14.41
CA GLU A 45 3.89 6.86 14.77
C GLU A 45 4.76 7.35 13.60
N TYR A 46 4.26 7.21 12.36
CA TYR A 46 4.86 7.76 11.14
C TYR A 46 4.19 9.05 10.66
N LEU A 47 3.25 9.58 11.43
CA LEU A 47 2.57 10.84 11.15
C LEU A 47 3.13 11.91 12.08
N ILE A 48 3.89 12.84 11.52
CA ILE A 48 4.65 13.82 12.29
C ILE A 48 4.14 15.22 11.97
N GLU A 49 3.80 15.99 12.99
CA GLU A 49 3.45 17.41 12.83
C GLU A 49 4.61 18.17 12.17
N ASN A 50 4.34 18.80 11.03
CA ASN A 50 5.36 19.47 10.21
C ASN A 50 6.58 18.60 9.88
N GLY A 51 6.39 17.28 9.79
CA GLY A 51 7.45 16.34 9.46
C GLY A 51 7.86 16.39 7.99
N GLU A 52 8.99 15.74 7.69
CA GLU A 52 9.48 15.50 6.34
C GLU A 52 9.47 14.01 6.03
N GLU A 53 9.35 13.67 4.75
CA GLU A 53 9.50 12.30 4.26
C GLU A 53 10.87 11.72 4.62
N ILE A 54 10.91 10.42 4.95
CA ILE A 54 12.12 9.67 5.23
C ILE A 54 13.08 9.83 4.04
N LYS A 55 14.30 10.30 4.34
CA LYS A 55 15.37 10.45 3.36
C LYS A 55 16.19 9.16 3.33
N TYR A 56 16.50 8.68 2.15
CA TYR A 56 17.35 7.50 1.92
C TYR A 56 18.44 7.85 0.91
N ASP A 57 19.59 7.20 1.03
CA ASP A 57 20.71 7.40 0.12
C ASP A 57 20.69 6.36 -1.01
N ARG A 58 20.21 6.79 -2.19
CA ARG A 58 20.18 5.92 -3.38
C ARG A 58 21.56 5.45 -3.83
N ASN A 59 22.65 6.13 -3.43
CA ASN A 59 24.01 5.69 -3.77
C ASN A 59 24.43 4.43 -3.01
N LYS A 60 23.68 4.03 -1.97
CA LYS A 60 23.89 2.78 -1.23
C LYS A 60 23.18 1.58 -1.87
N LEU A 61 22.42 1.79 -2.94
CA LEU A 61 21.66 0.72 -3.59
C LEU A 61 22.51 0.03 -4.65
N ASP A 62 22.64 -1.28 -4.53
CA ASP A 62 23.25 -2.12 -5.56
C ASP A 62 22.23 -2.62 -6.59
N GLU A 63 22.68 -3.43 -7.56
CA GLU A 63 21.78 -4.00 -8.57
C GLU A 63 20.72 -4.93 -7.98
N ASN A 64 21.00 -5.62 -6.88
CA ASN A 64 20.06 -6.51 -6.21
C ASN A 64 18.97 -5.68 -5.52
N ASP A 65 19.36 -4.64 -4.79
CA ASP A 65 18.44 -3.71 -4.14
C ASP A 65 17.46 -3.11 -5.17
N LEU A 66 17.98 -2.62 -6.30
CA LEU A 66 17.17 -2.05 -7.37
C LEU A 66 16.21 -3.07 -7.99
N LYS A 67 16.62 -4.33 -8.15
CA LYS A 67 15.73 -5.41 -8.63
C LYS A 67 14.62 -5.71 -7.63
N ILE A 68 14.94 -5.77 -6.34
CA ILE A 68 13.97 -5.98 -5.26
C ILE A 68 12.93 -4.85 -5.25
N ILE A 69 13.37 -3.60 -5.36
CA ILE A 69 12.47 -2.44 -5.34
C ILE A 69 11.64 -2.37 -6.62
N ASP A 70 12.21 -2.65 -7.79
CA ASP A 70 11.45 -2.73 -9.07
C ASP A 70 10.36 -3.81 -9.02
N HIS A 71 10.68 -4.98 -8.46
CA HIS A 71 9.69 -6.03 -8.24
C HIS A 71 8.61 -5.61 -7.23
N ALA A 72 8.95 -4.86 -6.17
CA ALA A 72 7.96 -4.29 -5.26
C ALA A 72 7.01 -3.32 -5.99
N VAL A 73 7.52 -2.44 -6.88
CA VAL A 73 6.66 -1.58 -7.72
C VAL A 73 5.66 -2.42 -8.51
N LYS A 74 6.13 -3.48 -9.17
CA LYS A 74 5.28 -4.34 -10.00
C LYS A 74 4.27 -5.12 -9.17
N LEU A 75 4.65 -5.57 -7.98
CA LEU A 75 3.77 -6.25 -7.04
C LEU A 75 2.57 -5.36 -6.67
N GLU A 76 2.84 -4.11 -6.27
CA GLU A 76 1.77 -3.21 -5.84
C GLU A 76 0.92 -2.69 -7.01
N VAL A 77 1.50 -2.52 -8.20
CA VAL A 77 0.68 -2.27 -9.41
C VAL A 77 -0.21 -3.48 -9.71
N PHE A 78 0.31 -4.70 -9.57
CA PHE A 78 -0.44 -5.92 -9.84
C PHE A 78 -1.60 -6.12 -8.85
N ASN A 79 -1.40 -5.79 -7.57
CA ASN A 79 -2.45 -5.79 -6.56
C ASN A 79 -3.45 -4.65 -6.78
N GLY A 80 -2.97 -3.43 -7.03
CA GLY A 80 -3.81 -2.27 -7.33
C GLY A 80 -4.71 -2.47 -8.56
N ASP A 81 -4.19 -3.07 -9.63
CA ASP A 81 -4.95 -3.45 -10.83
C ASP A 81 -6.02 -4.50 -10.52
N PHE A 82 -5.68 -5.50 -9.70
CA PHE A 82 -6.65 -6.51 -9.27
C PHE A 82 -7.77 -5.89 -8.44
N TYR A 83 -7.47 -5.08 -7.43
CA TYR A 83 -8.49 -4.46 -6.58
C TYR A 83 -9.38 -3.49 -7.36
N LYS A 84 -8.80 -2.75 -8.32
CA LYS A 84 -9.59 -1.94 -9.23
C LYS A 84 -10.62 -2.78 -9.97
N LYS A 85 -10.19 -3.91 -10.53
CA LYS A 85 -11.11 -4.80 -11.26
C LYS A 85 -12.09 -5.52 -10.34
N ALA A 86 -11.66 -5.95 -9.16
CA ALA A 86 -12.50 -6.58 -8.15
C ALA A 86 -13.60 -5.63 -7.69
N SER A 87 -13.32 -4.33 -7.57
CA SER A 87 -14.34 -3.33 -7.24
C SER A 87 -15.44 -3.22 -8.31
N ASP A 88 -15.10 -3.39 -9.59
CA ASP A 88 -16.09 -3.39 -10.67
C ASP A 88 -16.94 -4.67 -10.68
N MET A 89 -16.39 -5.77 -10.17
CA MET A 89 -17.00 -7.11 -10.19
C MET A 89 -17.81 -7.43 -8.92
N ALA A 90 -17.45 -6.84 -7.79
CA ALA A 90 -18.10 -7.07 -6.51
C ALA A 90 -19.59 -6.70 -6.54
N LYS A 91 -20.41 -7.57 -5.94
CA LYS A 91 -21.86 -7.41 -5.86
C LYS A 91 -22.27 -6.63 -4.61
N ASP A 92 -21.64 -6.93 -3.47
CA ASP A 92 -21.80 -6.18 -2.23
C ASP A 92 -21.13 -4.80 -2.33
N GLU A 93 -21.85 -3.77 -1.89
CA GLU A 93 -21.41 -2.39 -1.99
C GLU A 93 -20.28 -2.07 -1.01
N ASN A 94 -20.23 -2.70 0.16
CA ASN A 94 -19.13 -2.52 1.10
C ASN A 94 -17.86 -3.14 0.54
N ILE A 95 -17.94 -4.36 -0.02
CA ILE A 95 -16.82 -5.04 -0.67
C ILE A 95 -16.30 -4.23 -1.86
N LYS A 96 -17.20 -3.68 -2.69
CA LYS A 96 -16.82 -2.77 -3.78
C LYS A 96 -16.02 -1.56 -3.28
N ASN A 97 -16.51 -0.89 -2.23
CA ASN A 97 -15.86 0.30 -1.70
C ASN A 97 -14.52 -0.02 -1.02
N MET A 98 -14.44 -1.16 -0.32
CA MET A 98 -13.20 -1.70 0.23
C MET A 98 -12.16 -1.92 -0.89
N PHE A 99 -12.51 -2.62 -1.97
CA PHE A 99 -11.58 -2.84 -3.08
C PHE A 99 -11.15 -1.55 -3.78
N LYS A 100 -12.03 -0.56 -3.89
CA LYS A 100 -11.68 0.76 -4.43
C LYS A 100 -10.66 1.49 -3.53
N ALA A 101 -10.83 1.39 -2.22
CA ALA A 101 -9.92 1.96 -1.23
C ALA A 101 -8.56 1.23 -1.27
N LEU A 102 -8.54 -0.10 -1.24
CA LEU A 102 -7.33 -0.93 -1.37
C LEU A 102 -6.58 -0.60 -2.66
N SER A 103 -7.26 -0.56 -3.82
CA SER A 103 -6.63 -0.18 -5.09
C SER A 103 -5.90 1.16 -5.01
N SER A 104 -6.49 2.14 -4.34
CA SER A 104 -5.89 3.48 -4.19
C SER A 104 -4.65 3.45 -3.30
N ILE A 105 -4.65 2.63 -2.25
CA ILE A 105 -3.52 2.42 -1.34
C ILE A 105 -2.38 1.69 -2.03
N GLU A 106 -2.66 0.60 -2.75
CA GLU A 106 -1.65 -0.16 -3.49
C GLU A 106 -0.92 0.71 -4.53
N TYR A 107 -1.66 1.54 -5.27
CA TYR A 107 -1.00 2.48 -6.18
C TYR A 107 -0.17 3.53 -5.44
N MET A 108 -0.50 3.88 -4.19
CA MET A 108 0.38 4.72 -3.37
C MET A 108 1.65 3.96 -2.97
N HIS A 109 1.56 2.69 -2.58
CA HIS A 109 2.74 1.86 -2.29
C HIS A 109 3.64 1.71 -3.52
N ALA A 110 3.05 1.44 -4.69
CA ALA A 110 3.76 1.43 -5.96
C ALA A 110 4.50 2.76 -6.21
N ARG A 111 3.88 3.90 -5.90
CA ARG A 111 4.50 5.23 -6.04
C ARG A 111 5.66 5.43 -5.08
N ILE A 112 5.57 4.93 -3.86
CA ILE A 112 6.67 4.97 -2.88
C ILE A 112 7.88 4.22 -3.44
N HIS A 113 7.69 2.96 -3.84
CA HIS A 113 8.78 2.14 -4.41
C HIS A 113 9.33 2.71 -5.72
N LYS A 114 8.46 3.22 -6.59
CA LYS A 114 8.84 3.87 -7.85
C LYS A 114 9.79 5.04 -7.59
N LYS A 115 9.47 5.85 -6.56
CA LYS A 115 10.31 6.98 -6.14
C LYS A 115 11.67 6.50 -5.63
N ILE A 116 11.69 5.44 -4.80
CA ILE A 116 12.93 4.84 -4.29
C ILE A 116 13.82 4.34 -5.43
N ALA A 117 13.25 3.55 -6.35
CA ALA A 117 13.96 3.03 -7.51
C ALA A 117 14.42 4.13 -8.49
N GLY A 118 13.79 5.30 -8.46
CA GLY A 118 14.02 6.38 -9.43
C GLY A 118 13.45 6.07 -10.81
N ILE A 119 12.38 5.27 -10.86
CA ILE A 119 11.66 4.94 -12.09
C ILE A 119 10.80 6.14 -12.50
N LYS A 120 10.82 6.50 -13.79
CA LYS A 120 10.09 7.68 -14.30
C LYS A 120 8.60 7.46 -14.44
N GLU A 121 8.20 6.31 -14.98
CA GLU A 121 6.81 5.97 -15.29
C GLU A 121 6.37 4.72 -14.53
N MET A 122 5.09 4.67 -14.13
CA MET A 122 4.55 3.46 -13.51
C MET A 122 4.55 2.31 -14.54
N PRO A 123 4.95 1.07 -14.20
CA PRO A 123 4.90 -0.02 -15.14
C PRO A 123 3.46 -0.29 -15.57
N VAL A 124 3.27 -0.53 -16.87
CA VAL A 124 1.99 -1.00 -17.41
C VAL A 124 2.07 -2.51 -17.47
N LEU A 125 1.29 -3.19 -16.62
CA LEU A 125 1.24 -4.65 -16.59
C LEU A 125 0.20 -5.19 -17.57
N ARG A 126 0.36 -6.46 -17.94
CA ARG A 126 -0.59 -7.14 -18.80
C ARG A 126 -1.91 -7.34 -18.05
N SER A 127 -3.02 -7.00 -18.70
CA SER A 127 -4.35 -7.32 -18.19
C SER A 127 -4.52 -8.83 -18.02
N MET A 128 -4.94 -9.23 -16.83
CA MET A 128 -5.23 -10.62 -16.49
C MET A 128 -6.70 -10.95 -16.75
N ASP A 129 -6.99 -12.22 -17.02
CA ASP A 129 -8.36 -12.72 -17.02
C ASP A 129 -8.83 -12.99 -15.59
N TYR A 130 -9.87 -12.26 -15.18
CA TYR A 130 -10.49 -12.37 -13.87
C TYR A 130 -11.85 -13.08 -13.91
N SER A 131 -12.27 -13.62 -15.07
CA SER A 131 -13.57 -14.26 -15.27
C SER A 131 -13.87 -15.43 -14.34
N LYS A 132 -12.83 -16.05 -13.78
CA LYS A 132 -12.94 -17.15 -12.79
C LYS A 132 -13.41 -16.71 -11.40
N TYR A 133 -13.47 -15.41 -11.11
CA TYR A 133 -13.93 -14.87 -9.82
C TYR A 133 -15.38 -14.38 -9.98
N ASP A 134 -16.36 -15.24 -9.74
CA ASP A 134 -17.79 -14.99 -10.01
C ASP A 134 -18.63 -14.71 -8.76
N THR A 135 -18.02 -14.79 -7.58
CA THR A 135 -18.60 -14.43 -6.28
C THR A 135 -17.69 -13.46 -5.51
N ASP A 136 -18.27 -12.77 -4.53
CA ASP A 136 -17.52 -11.84 -3.70
C ASP A 136 -16.53 -12.59 -2.80
N GLU A 137 -16.88 -13.79 -2.33
CA GLU A 137 -15.99 -14.67 -1.57
C GLU A 137 -14.77 -15.08 -2.40
N ALA A 138 -14.96 -15.41 -3.69
CA ALA A 138 -13.84 -15.74 -4.57
C ALA A 138 -12.90 -14.54 -4.81
N LEU A 139 -13.44 -13.31 -4.82
CA LEU A 139 -12.65 -12.08 -4.90
C LEU A 139 -11.87 -11.84 -3.60
N LEU A 140 -12.52 -12.00 -2.44
CA LEU A 140 -11.91 -11.86 -1.11
C LEU A 140 -10.79 -12.88 -0.89
N ASP A 141 -11.03 -14.16 -1.20
CA ASP A 141 -10.01 -15.21 -1.12
C ASP A 141 -8.78 -14.86 -1.96
N ALA A 142 -9.00 -14.37 -3.19
CA ALA A 142 -7.93 -13.96 -4.07
C ALA A 142 -7.18 -12.71 -3.57
N ALA A 143 -7.88 -11.77 -2.95
CA ALA A 143 -7.28 -10.61 -2.30
C ALA A 143 -6.40 -11.04 -1.12
N CYS A 144 -6.93 -11.86 -0.21
CA CYS A 144 -6.20 -12.37 0.94
C CYS A 144 -4.90 -13.10 0.57
N GLN A 145 -4.90 -13.89 -0.52
CA GLN A 145 -3.67 -14.53 -1.01
C GLN A 145 -2.63 -13.52 -1.53
N ARG A 146 -3.07 -12.40 -2.10
CA ARG A 146 -2.17 -11.34 -2.60
C ARG A 146 -1.51 -10.60 -1.45
N GLU A 147 -2.27 -10.26 -0.41
CA GLU A 147 -1.72 -9.59 0.77
C GLU A 147 -0.73 -10.49 1.51
N LYS A 148 -1.03 -11.79 1.61
CA LYS A 148 -0.07 -12.79 2.13
C LYS A 148 1.22 -12.80 1.33
N HIS A 149 1.13 -12.82 0.01
CA HIS A 149 2.30 -12.78 -0.87
C HIS A 149 3.07 -11.46 -0.71
N ALA A 150 2.40 -10.32 -0.56
CA ALA A 150 3.05 -9.03 -0.32
C ALA A 150 3.80 -8.99 1.02
N VAL A 151 3.18 -9.46 2.11
CA VAL A 151 3.84 -9.61 3.42
C VAL A 151 5.08 -10.50 3.31
N GLU A 152 4.96 -11.67 2.66
CA GLU A 152 6.09 -12.58 2.47
C GLU A 152 7.22 -11.93 1.67
N TYR A 153 6.87 -11.22 0.60
CA TYR A 153 7.82 -10.49 -0.23
C TYR A 153 8.59 -9.45 0.59
N TYR A 154 7.88 -8.58 1.30
CA TYR A 154 8.50 -7.54 2.13
C TYR A 154 9.40 -8.12 3.22
N LYS A 155 8.93 -9.13 3.96
CA LYS A 155 9.69 -9.75 5.05
C LYS A 155 10.92 -10.51 4.58
N LYS A 156 10.86 -11.09 3.38
CA LYS A 156 11.98 -11.83 2.79
C LYS A 156 13.02 -10.87 2.23
N TYR A 157 12.63 -10.07 1.25
CA TYR A 157 13.58 -9.29 0.47
C TYR A 157 13.94 -7.95 1.12
N GLY A 158 13.10 -7.42 2.03
CA GLY A 158 13.46 -6.24 2.82
C GLY A 158 14.70 -6.43 3.69
N LYS A 159 15.07 -7.68 4.03
CA LYS A 159 16.30 -8.00 4.77
C LYS A 159 17.56 -8.01 3.89
N GLU A 160 17.39 -8.08 2.59
CA GLU A 160 18.49 -8.05 1.62
C GLU A 160 18.86 -6.61 1.22
N ILE A 161 18.04 -5.62 1.58
CA ILE A 161 18.28 -4.21 1.28
C ILE A 161 19.29 -3.61 2.26
N HIS A 162 20.34 -2.99 1.73
CA HIS A 162 21.44 -2.42 2.52
C HIS A 162 21.15 -1.02 3.12
N GLU A 163 20.15 -0.32 2.60
CA GLU A 163 19.78 1.03 3.03
C GLU A 163 18.70 0.98 4.13
N GLU A 164 19.07 1.30 5.37
CA GLU A 164 18.24 1.12 6.56
C GLU A 164 16.88 1.85 6.51
N ASN A 165 16.82 3.02 5.88
CA ASN A 165 15.57 3.78 5.78
C ASN A 165 14.61 3.17 4.77
N ILE A 166 15.12 2.56 3.69
CA ILE A 166 14.30 1.77 2.77
C ILE A 166 13.82 0.49 3.46
N VAL A 167 14.66 -0.18 4.24
CA VAL A 167 14.24 -1.34 5.08
C VAL A 167 13.12 -0.93 6.02
N LYS A 168 13.22 0.25 6.66
CA LYS A 168 12.16 0.80 7.51
C LYS A 168 10.86 1.01 6.75
N ILE A 169 10.90 1.56 5.54
CA ILE A 169 9.71 1.72 4.68
C ILE A 169 9.10 0.34 4.36
N PHE A 170 9.90 -0.65 3.94
CA PHE A 170 9.45 -2.02 3.68
C PHE A 170 8.75 -2.64 4.91
N ASN A 171 9.31 -2.45 6.10
CA ASN A 171 8.72 -2.95 7.34
C ASN A 171 7.39 -2.27 7.67
N VAL A 172 7.22 -0.98 7.35
CA VAL A 172 5.94 -0.29 7.54
C VAL A 172 4.89 -0.83 6.58
N LEU A 173 5.20 -0.90 5.29
CA LEU A 173 4.26 -1.40 4.29
C LEU A 173 3.87 -2.86 4.56
N SER A 174 4.82 -3.71 4.97
CA SER A 174 4.50 -5.07 5.40
C SER A 174 3.48 -5.15 6.53
N LYS A 175 3.44 -4.18 7.46
CA LYS A 175 2.44 -4.15 8.54
C LYS A 175 1.08 -3.69 8.03
N VAL A 176 1.06 -2.81 7.03
CA VAL A 176 -0.17 -2.41 6.35
C VAL A 176 -0.77 -3.61 5.64
N GLU A 177 0.04 -4.39 4.92
CA GLU A 177 -0.43 -5.62 4.27
C GLU A 177 -0.93 -6.67 5.26
N GLU A 178 -0.35 -6.76 6.47
CA GLU A 178 -0.88 -7.62 7.53
C GLU A 178 -2.31 -7.20 7.96
N GLU A 179 -2.61 -5.90 7.98
CA GLU A 179 -3.97 -5.41 8.25
C GLU A 179 -4.91 -5.70 7.07
N HIS A 180 -4.44 -5.56 5.83
CA HIS A 180 -5.21 -5.92 4.64
C HIS A 180 -5.54 -7.42 4.59
N ILE A 181 -4.66 -8.32 5.08
CA ILE A 181 -4.98 -9.75 5.24
C ILE A 181 -6.20 -9.92 6.12
N ILE A 182 -6.25 -9.24 7.27
CA ILE A 182 -7.38 -9.36 8.21
C ILE A 182 -8.66 -8.86 7.53
N LEU A 183 -8.59 -7.69 6.88
CA LEU A 183 -9.71 -7.07 6.18
C LEU A 183 -10.29 -7.96 5.05
N THR A 184 -9.43 -8.68 4.34
CA THR A 184 -9.83 -9.54 3.20
C THR A 184 -10.13 -10.98 3.60
N SER A 185 -10.01 -11.33 4.89
CA SER A 185 -10.33 -12.66 5.41
C SER A 185 -11.69 -12.72 6.12
N GLU A 186 -12.46 -11.62 6.11
CA GLU A 186 -13.80 -11.55 6.70
C GLU A 186 -14.88 -12.28 5.87
#